data_AF-A0A6A4YZS7-F1
#
_entry.id   AF-A0A6A4YZS7-F1
#
_cell.length_a   1.000
_cell.length_b   1.000
_cell.length_c   1.000
_cell.angle_alpha   90.00
_cell.angle_beta   90.00
_cell.angle_gamma   90.00
#
_symmetry.space_group_name_H-M   'P 1'
#
loop_
_entity.id
_entity.type
_entity.pdbx_description
1 polymer ?
#
loop_
_entity_poly.entity_id
_entity_poly.type
_entity_poly.pdbx_seq_one_letter_code
_entity_poly.pdbx_strand_id
1 'polypeptide(L)'
;MDQPDEPVMAQFYLDLFARPGDKVHVGMLNVVASRSSVFSTEKTPVRLPVLALLLNQSPPTDDHPTLMTFADVHALFHSFGMVLRFALTDAKYTMTSGAFSVERDAVDVPATMFSYFCTRRGAFIYIYIIYVDWHYVTGEPLPDKLFDSMIAAKQFMAATTLLQQAHFAVLDLALHQQSVTPSSSSLSTVRTAVANKFAVSQLLANDQYVTQYIHIFDLHYASAVYGPLIQKLWIIMSSFANIHLDRSISVVRTRECL
;
A
#
# COMPACT_ATOMS: atom_id res chain seq x y z
N MET A 1 11.28 18.10 -16.07
CA MET A 1 11.02 18.74 -14.76
C MET A 1 10.71 20.22 -15.00
N ASP A 2 9.94 20.50 -16.07
CA ASP A 2 10.05 21.75 -16.85
C ASP A 2 8.67 22.36 -17.15
N GLN A 3 7.94 22.70 -16.10
CA GLN A 3 6.89 23.72 -16.19
C GLN A 3 7.25 24.83 -15.20
N PRO A 4 7.86 25.94 -15.67
CA PRO A 4 8.47 26.94 -14.80
C PRO A 4 7.49 27.70 -13.90
N ASP A 5 6.18 27.60 -14.17
CA ASP A 5 5.14 28.36 -13.46
C ASP A 5 4.35 27.53 -12.42
N GLU A 6 4.59 26.22 -12.31
CA GLU A 6 3.91 25.37 -11.32
C GLU A 6 4.78 25.16 -10.07
N PRO A 7 4.24 25.39 -8.86
CA PRO A 7 5.01 25.20 -7.63
C PRO A 7 5.32 23.72 -7.40
N VAL A 8 6.58 23.41 -7.13
CA VAL A 8 7.00 22.05 -6.76
C VAL A 8 6.40 21.69 -5.39
N MET A 9 5.61 20.63 -5.34
CA MET A 9 4.96 20.16 -4.10
C MET A 9 5.80 19.12 -3.35
N ALA A 10 6.50 18.24 -4.08
CA ALA A 10 7.30 17.15 -3.54
C ALA A 10 8.29 16.63 -4.58
N GLN A 11 9.27 15.86 -4.11
CA GLN A 11 10.18 15.10 -4.98
C GLN A 11 10.19 13.64 -4.54
N PHE A 12 10.37 12.72 -5.48
CA PHE A 12 10.59 11.32 -5.14
C PHE A 12 11.52 10.63 -6.11
N TYR A 13 12.32 9.69 -5.58
CA TYR A 13 13.06 8.71 -6.35
C TYR A 13 12.19 7.49 -6.61
N LEU A 14 12.28 6.92 -7.79
CA LEU A 14 11.56 5.71 -8.17
C LEU A 14 12.56 4.60 -8.46
N ASP A 15 12.58 3.58 -7.61
CA ASP A 15 13.42 2.39 -7.75
C ASP A 15 12.52 1.18 -8.04
N LEU A 16 12.29 0.91 -9.33
CA LEU A 16 11.30 -0.04 -9.82
C LEU A 16 11.74 -1.50 -9.79
N PHE A 17 13.00 -1.78 -10.12
CA PHE A 17 13.42 -3.11 -10.52
C PHE A 17 13.98 -3.94 -9.37
N ALA A 18 13.70 -5.24 -9.42
CA ALA A 18 14.28 -6.22 -8.52
C ALA A 18 15.80 -6.36 -8.78
N ARG A 19 16.57 -6.42 -7.70
CA ARG A 19 18.02 -6.69 -7.71
C ARG A 19 18.31 -7.77 -6.66
N PRO A 20 18.35 -9.06 -7.06
CA PRO A 20 18.54 -10.16 -6.11
C PRO A 20 19.82 -9.97 -5.29
N GLY A 21 19.71 -10.14 -3.96
CA GLY A 21 20.84 -9.98 -3.02
C GLY A 21 21.03 -8.55 -2.48
N ASP A 22 20.75 -7.53 -3.29
CA ASP A 22 21.00 -6.12 -2.91
C ASP A 22 19.74 -5.40 -2.40
N LYS A 23 18.56 -5.79 -2.87
CA LYS A 23 17.28 -5.14 -2.55
C LYS A 23 16.30 -6.13 -1.93
N VAL A 24 16.11 -6.00 -0.62
CA VAL A 24 15.36 -7.00 0.19
C VAL A 24 13.87 -6.64 0.35
N HIS A 25 13.51 -5.36 0.27
CA HIS A 25 12.15 -4.90 0.61
C HIS A 25 11.30 -4.55 -0.63
N VAL A 26 10.03 -4.97 -0.61
CA VAL A 26 9.01 -4.72 -1.65
C VAL A 26 8.00 -3.71 -1.11
N GLY A 27 7.61 -2.70 -1.90
CA GLY A 27 6.46 -1.82 -1.58
C GLY A 27 6.71 -0.84 -0.44
N MET A 28 7.97 -0.50 -0.18
CA MET A 28 8.36 0.38 0.91
C MET A 28 8.56 1.80 0.38
N LEU A 29 7.93 2.77 1.04
CA LEU A 29 8.19 4.19 0.83
C LEU A 29 9.15 4.67 1.91
N ASN A 30 10.34 5.07 1.50
CA ASN A 30 11.31 5.70 2.40
C ASN A 30 11.16 7.21 2.37
N VAL A 31 11.06 7.81 3.54
CA VAL A 31 10.99 9.27 3.69
C VAL A 31 12.41 9.79 3.88
N VAL A 32 12.95 10.45 2.85
CA VAL A 32 14.29 11.08 2.89
C VAL A 32 14.21 12.41 3.65
N ALA A 33 13.16 13.19 3.38
CA ALA A 33 12.86 14.42 4.10
C ALA A 33 11.34 14.59 4.22
N SER A 34 10.85 14.95 5.40
CA SER A 34 9.44 15.31 5.60
C SER A 34 9.24 16.82 5.44
N ARG A 35 8.01 17.21 5.05
CA ARG A 35 7.60 18.60 4.98
C ARG A 35 7.80 19.28 6.33
N SER A 36 8.39 20.48 6.35
CA SER A 36 8.57 21.19 7.62
C SER A 36 8.86 22.67 7.44
N SER A 37 8.10 23.50 8.14
CA SER A 37 8.33 24.94 8.25
C SER A 37 9.42 25.28 9.27
N VAL A 38 9.82 24.34 10.13
CA VAL A 38 10.92 24.53 11.09
C VAL A 38 12.26 24.73 10.39
N PHE A 39 12.42 24.09 9.23
CA PHE A 39 13.60 24.25 8.36
C PHE A 39 13.39 25.32 7.29
N SER A 40 12.51 26.30 7.54
CA SER A 40 12.31 27.42 6.63
C SER A 40 13.57 28.28 6.52
N THR A 41 13.76 28.86 5.34
CA THR A 41 14.79 29.84 5.03
C THR A 41 14.16 31.00 4.28
N GLU A 42 14.87 32.13 4.13
CA GLU A 42 14.38 33.27 3.35
C GLU A 42 14.00 32.91 1.90
N LYS A 43 14.70 31.94 1.31
CA LYS A 43 14.46 31.46 -0.07
C LYS A 43 13.47 30.31 -0.16
N THR A 44 13.20 29.63 0.95
CA THR A 44 12.40 28.41 0.98
C THR A 44 11.56 28.39 2.25
N PRO A 45 10.31 28.91 2.20
CA PRO A 45 9.48 29.08 3.39
C PRO A 45 9.03 27.76 4.03
N VAL A 46 9.16 26.64 3.31
CA VAL A 46 8.89 25.30 3.81
C VAL A 46 9.83 24.31 3.14
N ARG A 47 10.45 23.41 3.91
CA ARG A 47 11.18 22.29 3.32
C ARG A 47 10.17 21.34 2.68
N LEU A 48 10.34 21.05 1.39
CA LEU A 48 9.50 20.12 0.66
C LEU A 48 9.84 18.66 1.02
N PRO A 49 8.85 17.75 0.98
CA PRO A 49 9.09 16.34 1.21
C PRO A 49 9.89 15.71 0.05
N VAL A 50 10.84 14.83 0.41
CA VAL A 50 11.63 14.01 -0.53
C VAL A 50 11.45 12.56 -0.14
N LEU A 51 11.09 11.72 -1.10
CA LEU A 51 10.72 10.32 -0.87
C LEU A 51 11.53 9.39 -1.77
N ALA A 52 11.62 8.12 -1.42
CA ALA A 52 12.12 7.07 -2.31
C ALA A 52 11.12 5.91 -2.32
N LEU A 53 10.52 5.66 -3.48
CA LEU A 53 9.55 4.61 -3.70
C LEU A 53 10.25 3.38 -4.27
N LEU A 54 10.22 2.27 -3.53
CA LEU A 54 10.90 1.02 -3.88
C LEU A 54 9.89 -0.09 -4.22
N LEU A 55 10.03 -0.66 -5.42
CA LEU A 55 9.26 -1.80 -5.93
C LEU A 55 10.21 -2.90 -6.44
N ASN A 56 9.73 -4.12 -6.62
CA ASN A 56 10.55 -5.24 -7.14
C ASN A 56 9.94 -5.82 -8.41
N GLN A 57 9.78 -4.97 -9.41
CA GLN A 57 9.33 -5.38 -10.74
C GLN A 57 10.43 -6.14 -11.47
N SER A 58 10.04 -7.10 -12.30
CA SER A 58 10.99 -7.79 -13.17
C SER A 58 11.70 -6.77 -14.07
N PRO A 59 13.03 -6.77 -14.13
CA PRO A 59 13.75 -5.87 -15.04
C PRO A 59 13.37 -6.19 -16.50
N PRO A 60 13.49 -5.22 -17.41
CA PRO A 60 13.32 -5.48 -18.84
C PRO A 60 14.41 -6.45 -19.32
N THR A 61 14.11 -7.19 -20.39
CA THR A 61 15.11 -7.97 -21.13
C THR A 61 15.56 -7.20 -22.36
N ASP A 62 16.59 -7.68 -23.05
CA ASP A 62 17.06 -7.04 -24.29
C ASP A 62 15.96 -6.98 -25.38
N ASP A 63 15.06 -7.98 -25.37
CA ASP A 63 14.01 -8.12 -26.39
C ASP A 63 12.67 -7.49 -25.99
N HIS A 64 12.39 -7.32 -24.70
CA HIS A 64 11.05 -6.94 -24.21
C HIS A 64 11.09 -5.98 -23.01
N PRO A 65 10.14 -5.01 -22.95
CA PRO A 65 10.00 -4.15 -21.78
C PRO A 65 9.51 -4.94 -20.56
N THR A 66 9.58 -4.32 -19.38
CA THR A 66 8.95 -4.87 -18.17
C THR A 66 7.45 -4.96 -18.36
N LEU A 67 6.92 -6.18 -18.30
CA LEU A 67 5.48 -6.45 -18.27
C LEU A 67 5.04 -6.69 -16.83
N MET A 68 4.10 -5.87 -16.35
CA MET A 68 3.59 -5.94 -14.98
C MET A 68 2.35 -6.82 -14.90
N THR A 69 2.25 -7.63 -13.84
CA THR A 69 0.98 -8.30 -13.53
C THR A 69 -0.04 -7.31 -12.98
N PHE A 70 -1.31 -7.69 -12.93
CA PHE A 70 -2.32 -6.85 -12.29
C PHE A 70 -2.02 -6.60 -10.79
N ALA A 71 -1.41 -7.59 -10.11
CA ALA A 71 -0.97 -7.45 -8.72
C ALA A 71 0.15 -6.40 -8.58
N ASP A 72 1.09 -6.36 -9.54
CA ASP A 72 2.16 -5.37 -9.58
C ASP A 72 1.62 -3.95 -9.78
N VAL A 73 0.67 -3.79 -10.71
CA VAL A 73 0.00 -2.49 -10.93
C VAL A 73 -0.73 -2.05 -9.67
N HIS A 74 -1.46 -2.96 -9.01
CA HIS A 74 -2.13 -2.66 -7.74
C HIS A 74 -1.13 -2.25 -6.64
N ALA A 75 0.03 -2.93 -6.53
CA ALA A 75 1.08 -2.59 -5.57
C ALA A 75 1.74 -1.22 -5.86
N LEU A 76 1.95 -0.89 -7.13
CA LEU A 76 2.43 0.43 -7.55
C LEU A 76 1.47 1.54 -7.11
N PHE A 77 0.17 1.37 -7.36
CA PHE A 77 -0.84 2.35 -6.94
C PHE A 77 -0.91 2.46 -5.42
N HIS A 78 -0.91 1.34 -4.71
CA HIS A 78 -0.90 1.34 -3.26
C HIS A 78 0.28 2.18 -2.73
N SER A 79 1.48 1.92 -3.24
CA SER A 79 2.69 2.63 -2.81
C SER A 79 2.69 4.12 -3.24
N PHE A 80 2.10 4.43 -4.41
CA PHE A 80 1.94 5.81 -4.85
C PHE A 80 0.89 6.59 -4.05
N GLY A 81 -0.14 5.93 -3.52
CA GLY A 81 -1.06 6.55 -2.56
C GLY A 81 -0.35 7.03 -1.29
N MET A 82 0.70 6.30 -0.86
CA MET A 82 1.59 6.79 0.21
C MET A 82 2.40 8.01 -0.24
N VAL A 83 2.94 8.02 -1.46
CA VAL A 83 3.64 9.19 -2.01
C VAL A 83 2.75 10.44 -1.96
N LEU A 84 1.50 10.31 -2.41
CA LEU A 84 0.52 11.41 -2.41
C LEU A 84 0.24 11.94 -1.01
N ARG A 85 0.15 11.07 0.00
CA ARG A 85 -0.02 11.48 1.39
C ARG A 85 1.08 12.43 1.84
N PHE A 86 2.34 12.07 1.62
CA PHE A 86 3.46 12.92 1.99
C PHE A 86 3.56 14.17 1.12
N ALA A 87 3.24 14.06 -0.17
CA ALA A 87 3.33 15.18 -1.10
C ALA A 87 2.26 16.26 -0.87
N LEU A 88 1.09 15.86 -0.38
CA LEU A 88 -0.08 16.75 -0.25
C LEU A 88 -0.35 17.21 1.19
N THR A 89 0.42 16.72 2.18
CA THR A 89 0.25 17.16 3.56
C THR A 89 0.50 18.68 3.73
N ASP A 90 -0.35 19.35 4.49
CA ASP A 90 -0.17 20.76 4.89
C ASP A 90 0.32 20.91 6.35
N ALA A 91 0.70 19.80 6.99
CA ALA A 91 1.24 19.84 8.34
C ALA A 91 2.56 20.62 8.41
N LYS A 92 2.66 21.55 9.37
CA LYS A 92 3.77 22.52 9.47
C LYS A 92 5.01 21.96 10.14
N TYR A 93 4.85 20.99 11.04
CA TYR A 93 5.94 20.46 11.86
C TYR A 93 6.39 19.10 11.34
N THR A 94 7.70 18.85 11.39
CA THR A 94 8.30 17.59 10.92
C THR A 94 7.58 16.38 11.54
N MET A 95 7.30 16.42 12.84
CA MET A 95 6.64 15.32 13.56
C MET A 95 5.21 15.06 13.05
N THR A 96 4.45 16.10 12.69
CA THR A 96 3.05 15.98 12.25
C THR A 96 2.88 15.82 10.75
N SER A 97 3.93 16.07 9.96
CA SER A 97 3.93 15.87 8.50
C SER A 97 4.19 14.42 8.08
N GLY A 98 4.65 13.59 9.02
CA GLY A 98 5.02 12.21 8.77
C GLY A 98 3.90 11.23 9.09
N ALA A 99 4.04 10.00 8.58
CA ALA A 99 3.15 8.88 8.87
C ALA A 99 3.06 8.54 10.37
N PHE A 100 4.08 8.84 11.17
CA PHE A 100 4.12 8.55 12.61
C PHE A 100 3.11 9.35 13.46
N SER A 101 2.60 10.46 12.93
CA SER A 101 1.61 11.29 13.64
C SER A 101 0.17 10.86 13.45
N VAL A 102 -0.05 9.86 12.60
CA VAL A 102 -1.39 9.34 12.32
C VAL A 102 -1.52 7.97 12.94
N GLU A 103 -2.74 7.70 13.41
CA GLU A 103 -3.11 6.45 14.02
C GLU A 103 -2.77 5.30 13.07
N ARG A 104 -2.17 4.24 13.64
CA ARG A 104 -1.57 3.18 12.84
C ARG A 104 -2.60 2.38 12.03
N ASP A 105 -3.83 2.30 12.53
CA ASP A 105 -4.96 1.72 11.82
C ASP A 105 -5.52 2.65 10.72
N ALA A 106 -5.11 3.92 10.65
CA ALA A 106 -5.51 4.87 9.60
C ALA A 106 -4.38 5.24 8.61
N VAL A 107 -3.12 4.91 8.93
CA VAL A 107 -1.95 5.39 8.17
C VAL A 107 -1.95 4.98 6.69
N ASP A 108 -2.45 3.78 6.39
CA ASP A 108 -2.48 3.18 5.04
C ASP A 108 -3.81 3.41 4.29
N VAL A 109 -4.74 4.21 4.86
CA VAL A 109 -6.01 4.57 4.20
C VAL A 109 -5.79 5.20 2.82
N PRO A 110 -4.86 6.17 2.63
CA PRO A 110 -4.63 6.76 1.31
C PRO A 110 -4.12 5.75 0.28
N ALA A 111 -3.19 4.88 0.70
CA ALA A 111 -2.64 3.80 -0.12
C ALA A 111 -3.72 2.81 -0.57
N THR A 112 -4.54 2.36 0.39
CA THR A 112 -5.64 1.43 0.14
C THR A 112 -6.72 2.07 -0.74
N MET A 113 -7.07 3.32 -0.48
CA MET A 113 -8.01 4.07 -1.33
C MET A 113 -7.49 4.20 -2.76
N PHE A 114 -6.23 4.57 -2.94
CA PHE A 114 -5.67 4.77 -4.27
C PHE A 114 -5.61 3.47 -5.07
N SER A 115 -5.37 2.33 -4.41
CA SER A 115 -5.39 1.02 -5.08
C SER A 115 -6.78 0.57 -5.52
N TYR A 116 -7.87 1.07 -4.90
CA TYR A 116 -9.23 0.83 -5.39
C TYR A 116 -9.48 1.45 -6.77
N PHE A 117 -8.77 2.52 -7.15
CA PHE A 117 -8.87 3.10 -8.50
C PHE A 117 -8.48 2.08 -9.59
N CYS A 118 -7.58 1.14 -9.31
CA CYS A 118 -7.23 0.05 -10.23
C CYS A 118 -8.38 -0.89 -10.55
N THR A 119 -9.44 -0.91 -9.73
CA THR A 119 -10.52 -1.90 -9.81
C THR A 119 -11.87 -1.33 -10.15
N ARG A 120 -11.94 -0.02 -10.46
CA ARG A 120 -13.19 0.66 -10.85
C ARG A 120 -13.15 1.11 -12.29
N ARG A 121 -14.15 0.71 -13.09
CA ARG A 121 -14.26 1.15 -14.49
C ARG A 121 -14.05 2.65 -14.68
N GLY A 122 -14.74 3.53 -13.95
CA GLY A 122 -14.61 4.97 -14.17
C GLY A 122 -13.22 5.57 -13.89
N ALA A 123 -12.51 5.06 -12.88
CA ALA A 123 -11.19 5.57 -12.49
C ALA A 123 -10.05 4.85 -13.21
N PHE A 124 -10.21 3.55 -13.43
CA PHE A 124 -9.32 2.75 -14.24
C PHE A 124 -9.34 3.27 -15.67
N ILE A 125 -10.49 3.37 -16.36
CA ILE A 125 -10.56 3.80 -17.78
C ILE A 125 -9.80 5.11 -18.03
N TYR A 126 -9.85 6.06 -17.10
CA TYR A 126 -9.19 7.36 -17.25
C TYR A 126 -7.67 7.28 -17.12
N ILE A 127 -7.15 6.46 -16.19
CA ILE A 127 -5.69 6.24 -16.05
C ILE A 127 -5.16 5.27 -17.12
N TYR A 128 -6.03 4.37 -17.54
CA TYR A 128 -5.82 3.29 -18.50
C TYR A 128 -5.72 3.77 -19.95
N ILE A 129 -6.63 4.67 -20.36
CA ILE A 129 -6.60 5.35 -21.66
C ILE A 129 -5.30 6.15 -21.81
N ILE A 130 -4.77 6.73 -20.72
CA ILE A 130 -3.63 7.64 -20.79
C ILE A 130 -2.28 6.89 -20.70
N TYR A 131 -2.15 5.78 -19.95
CA TYR A 131 -0.82 5.24 -19.62
C TYR A 131 -0.60 3.72 -19.59
N VAL A 132 -1.62 2.86 -19.50
CA VAL A 132 -1.41 1.46 -19.04
C VAL A 132 -1.89 0.38 -20.01
N ASP A 133 -2.75 0.71 -20.99
CA ASP A 133 -3.54 -0.33 -21.65
C ASP A 133 -3.25 -0.67 -23.11
N TRP A 134 -2.07 -0.30 -23.58
CA TRP A 134 -1.74 -0.53 -24.96
C TRP A 134 -0.86 -1.77 -25.01
N HIS A 135 -1.29 -2.78 -25.78
CA HIS A 135 -0.46 -3.95 -26.01
C HIS A 135 0.90 -3.48 -26.52
N TYR A 136 1.98 -3.84 -25.82
CA TYR A 136 3.29 -3.19 -26.03
C TYR A 136 3.83 -3.32 -27.48
N VAL A 137 3.44 -4.38 -28.21
CA VAL A 137 3.75 -4.56 -29.64
C VAL A 137 2.72 -3.91 -30.56
N THR A 138 1.44 -4.29 -30.46
CA THR A 138 0.41 -3.91 -31.44
C THR A 138 -0.19 -2.53 -31.20
N GLY A 139 -0.05 -1.97 -29.99
CA GLY A 139 -0.71 -0.74 -29.61
C GLY A 139 -2.24 -0.87 -29.69
N GLU A 140 -2.79 -2.04 -29.41
CA GLU A 140 -4.25 -2.22 -29.29
C GLU A 140 -4.68 -2.08 -27.82
N PRO A 141 -5.87 -1.49 -27.56
CA PRO A 141 -6.43 -1.46 -26.21
C PRO A 141 -6.83 -2.87 -25.75
N LEU A 142 -6.83 -3.10 -24.44
CA LEU A 142 -7.32 -4.37 -23.89
C LEU A 142 -8.81 -4.51 -24.16
N PRO A 143 -9.26 -5.70 -24.59
CA PRO A 143 -10.67 -5.97 -24.77
C PRO A 143 -11.47 -5.84 -23.47
N ASP A 144 -12.62 -5.16 -23.53
CA ASP A 144 -13.55 -4.99 -22.39
C ASP A 144 -13.89 -6.32 -21.71
N LYS A 145 -14.07 -7.38 -22.50
CA LYS A 145 -14.39 -8.73 -21.99
C LYS A 145 -13.28 -9.30 -21.10
N LEU A 146 -12.02 -9.04 -21.45
CA LEU A 146 -10.87 -9.48 -20.66
C LEU A 146 -10.77 -8.68 -19.37
N PHE A 147 -11.02 -7.36 -19.45
CA PHE A 147 -11.13 -6.52 -18.26
C PHE A 147 -12.21 -7.02 -17.29
N ASP A 148 -13.42 -7.30 -17.78
CA ASP A 148 -14.51 -7.84 -16.97
C ASP A 148 -14.16 -9.14 -16.28
N SER A 149 -13.45 -10.01 -16.99
CA SER A 149 -12.99 -11.29 -16.45
C SER A 149 -11.95 -11.09 -15.34
N MET A 150 -11.03 -10.13 -15.48
CA MET A 150 -10.06 -9.79 -14.42
C MET A 150 -10.74 -9.24 -13.18
N ILE A 151 -11.72 -8.34 -13.33
CA ILE A 151 -12.46 -7.79 -12.19
C ILE A 151 -13.27 -8.87 -11.49
N ALA A 152 -13.94 -9.75 -12.24
CA ALA A 152 -14.66 -10.89 -11.67
C ALA A 152 -13.72 -11.85 -10.92
N ALA A 153 -12.51 -12.08 -11.45
CA ALA A 153 -11.50 -12.94 -10.83
C ALA A 153 -11.02 -12.41 -9.45
N LYS A 154 -11.13 -11.10 -9.17
CA LYS A 154 -10.78 -10.53 -7.85
C LYS A 154 -11.62 -11.14 -6.71
N GLN A 155 -12.83 -11.61 -7.01
CA GLN A 155 -13.72 -12.24 -6.02
C GLN A 155 -13.38 -13.72 -5.77
N PHE A 156 -12.54 -14.32 -6.61
CA PHE A 156 -12.11 -15.70 -6.44
C PHE A 156 -11.39 -15.87 -5.10
N MET A 157 -11.89 -16.83 -4.28
CA MET A 157 -11.36 -17.12 -2.95
C MET A 157 -11.32 -15.93 -1.97
N ALA A 158 -12.15 -14.90 -2.16
CA ALA A 158 -12.16 -13.71 -1.30
C ALA A 158 -12.35 -14.05 0.19
N ALA A 159 -13.15 -15.07 0.52
CA ALA A 159 -13.34 -15.56 1.89
C ALA A 159 -12.05 -16.17 2.47
N THR A 160 -11.30 -16.94 1.69
CA THR A 160 -10.03 -17.54 2.11
C THR A 160 -8.98 -16.45 2.36
N THR A 161 -8.90 -15.46 1.46
CA THR A 161 -8.02 -14.30 1.63
C THR A 161 -8.37 -13.51 2.89
N LEU A 162 -9.67 -13.29 3.15
CA LEU A 162 -10.13 -12.61 4.37
C LEU A 162 -9.78 -13.40 5.63
N LEU A 163 -9.99 -14.72 5.63
CA LEU A 163 -9.62 -15.59 6.75
C LEU A 163 -8.12 -15.54 7.02
N GLN A 164 -7.29 -15.54 5.98
CA GLN A 164 -5.84 -15.40 6.13
C GLN A 164 -5.44 -14.05 6.73
N GLN A 165 -6.08 -12.95 6.31
CA GLN A 165 -5.83 -11.64 6.93
C GLN A 165 -6.26 -11.61 8.40
N ALA A 166 -7.42 -12.17 8.72
CA ALA A 166 -7.91 -12.29 10.10
C ALA A 166 -7.00 -13.17 10.96
N HIS A 167 -6.49 -14.27 10.40
CA HIS A 167 -5.51 -15.15 11.04
C HIS A 167 -4.28 -14.37 11.52
N PHE A 168 -3.65 -13.60 10.63
CA PHE A 168 -2.46 -12.81 10.99
C PHE A 168 -2.76 -11.69 11.99
N ALA A 169 -3.90 -11.02 11.85
CA ALA A 169 -4.32 -9.98 12.78
C ALA A 169 -4.56 -10.51 14.20
N VAL A 170 -5.25 -11.65 14.33
CA VAL A 170 -5.51 -12.28 15.63
C VAL A 170 -4.24 -12.89 16.20
N LEU A 171 -3.37 -13.47 15.37
CA LEU A 171 -2.07 -13.97 15.80
C LEU A 171 -1.23 -12.85 16.42
N ASP A 172 -1.09 -11.72 15.72
CA ASP A 172 -0.37 -10.55 16.20
C ASP A 172 -0.90 -10.07 17.56
N LEU A 173 -2.21 -9.86 17.67
CA LEU A 173 -2.83 -9.44 18.93
C LEU A 173 -2.63 -10.46 20.05
N ALA A 174 -2.74 -11.76 19.76
CA ALA A 174 -2.55 -12.81 20.76
C ALA A 174 -1.10 -12.88 21.26
N LEU A 175 -0.12 -12.67 20.37
CA LEU A 175 1.30 -12.66 20.75
C LEU A 175 1.69 -11.46 21.61
N HIS A 176 1.00 -10.32 21.46
CA HIS A 176 1.28 -9.10 22.21
C HIS A 176 0.38 -8.88 23.44
N GLN A 177 -0.44 -9.87 23.80
CA GLN A 177 -1.20 -9.82 25.05
C GLN A 177 -0.30 -10.08 26.26
N GLN A 178 -0.47 -9.27 27.32
CA GLN A 178 0.33 -9.35 28.56
C GLN A 178 0.29 -10.70 29.27
N SER A 179 -0.72 -11.54 28.99
CA SER A 179 -0.90 -12.86 29.59
C SER A 179 0.02 -13.95 29.03
N VAL A 180 0.75 -13.68 27.94
CA VAL A 180 1.63 -14.66 27.30
C VAL A 180 3.06 -14.52 27.83
N THR A 181 3.53 -15.49 28.60
CA THR A 181 4.94 -15.55 28.99
C THR A 181 5.80 -15.98 27.79
N PRO A 182 6.87 -15.25 27.43
CA PRO A 182 7.69 -15.58 26.27
C PRO A 182 8.40 -16.93 26.42
N SER A 183 8.05 -17.90 25.58
CA SER A 183 8.71 -19.19 25.44
C SER A 183 8.43 -19.81 24.07
N SER A 184 9.24 -20.78 23.63
CA SER A 184 8.97 -21.54 22.39
C SER A 184 7.66 -22.33 22.47
N SER A 185 7.30 -22.83 23.66
CA SER A 185 6.04 -23.52 23.91
C SER A 185 4.82 -22.59 23.84
N SER A 186 4.94 -21.34 24.27
CA SER A 186 3.84 -20.37 24.18
C SER A 186 3.60 -19.93 22.74
N LEU A 187 4.65 -19.69 21.96
CA LEU A 187 4.55 -19.36 20.53
C LEU A 187 3.81 -20.44 19.74
N SER A 188 4.22 -21.71 19.90
CA SER A 188 3.59 -22.83 19.20
C SER A 188 2.13 -23.03 19.62
N THR A 189 1.82 -22.83 20.89
CA THR A 189 0.46 -22.91 21.44
C THR A 189 -0.44 -21.84 20.83
N VAL A 190 -0.02 -20.57 20.84
CA VAL A 190 -0.77 -19.46 20.24
C VAL A 190 -0.97 -19.69 18.74
N ARG A 191 0.10 -20.06 18.02
CA ARG A 191 0.07 -20.37 16.59
C ARG A 191 -0.99 -21.44 16.26
N THR A 192 -0.98 -22.56 16.98
CA THR A 192 -1.93 -23.65 16.76
C THR A 192 -3.35 -23.25 17.13
N ALA A 193 -3.54 -22.54 18.25
CA ALA A 193 -4.86 -22.09 18.68
C ALA A 193 -5.52 -21.13 17.67
N VAL A 194 -4.75 -20.21 17.08
CA VAL A 194 -5.24 -19.29 16.04
C VAL A 194 -5.50 -20.04 14.73
N ALA A 195 -4.57 -20.91 14.31
CA ALA A 195 -4.74 -21.70 13.09
C ALA A 195 -6.00 -22.57 13.13
N ASN A 196 -6.32 -23.19 14.26
CA ASN A 196 -7.54 -24.00 14.41
C ASN A 196 -8.84 -23.21 14.20
N LYS A 197 -8.80 -21.88 14.31
CA LYS A 197 -9.97 -21.01 14.12
C LYS A 197 -10.04 -20.40 12.72
N PHE A 198 -8.90 -20.08 12.12
CA PHE A 198 -8.85 -19.27 10.89
C PHE A 198 -8.21 -19.97 9.69
N ALA A 199 -7.49 -21.07 9.88
CA ALA A 199 -6.91 -21.83 8.78
C ALA A 199 -7.92 -22.86 8.24
N VAL A 200 -8.09 -22.87 6.91
CA VAL A 200 -8.96 -23.84 6.22
C VAL A 200 -8.28 -25.22 6.14
N SER A 201 -6.96 -25.24 6.05
CA SER A 201 -6.14 -26.45 6.02
C SER A 201 -5.31 -26.58 7.29
N GLN A 202 -4.94 -27.81 7.62
CA GLN A 202 -4.03 -28.07 8.74
C GLN A 202 -2.64 -27.50 8.43
N LEU A 203 -2.04 -26.85 9.43
CA LEU A 203 -0.65 -26.45 9.37
C LEU A 203 0.26 -27.69 9.37
N LEU A 204 1.39 -27.59 8.68
CA LEU A 204 2.44 -28.60 8.78
C LEU A 204 3.00 -28.61 10.21
N ALA A 205 3.37 -29.80 10.70
CA ALA A 205 3.89 -29.97 12.06
C ALA A 205 5.10 -29.05 12.34
N ASN A 206 5.96 -28.87 11.33
CA ASN A 206 7.18 -28.06 11.42
C ASN A 206 7.02 -26.65 10.84
N ASP A 207 5.80 -26.17 10.62
CA ASP A 207 5.58 -24.82 10.08
C ASP A 207 5.97 -23.74 11.11
N GLN A 208 6.99 -22.96 10.77
CA GLN A 208 7.53 -21.86 11.55
C GLN A 208 7.29 -20.48 10.92
N TYR A 209 6.22 -20.31 10.13
CA TYR A 209 5.95 -19.02 9.44
C TYR A 209 5.99 -17.80 10.38
N VAL A 210 5.67 -17.97 11.67
CA VAL A 210 5.69 -16.88 12.65
C VAL A 210 7.10 -16.30 12.79
N THR A 211 8.16 -17.13 12.76
CA THR A 211 9.54 -16.64 12.90
C THR A 211 10.02 -15.83 11.70
N GLN A 212 9.31 -15.90 10.58
CA GLN A 212 9.58 -15.14 9.36
C GLN A 212 8.66 -13.91 9.24
N TYR A 213 7.81 -13.65 10.25
CA TYR A 213 6.78 -12.63 10.14
C TYR A 213 7.32 -11.23 10.42
N ILE A 214 8.02 -10.67 9.43
CA ILE A 214 8.71 -9.38 9.52
C ILE A 214 7.82 -8.21 9.95
N HIS A 215 6.51 -8.27 9.66
CA HIS A 215 5.58 -7.18 9.96
C HIS A 215 5.52 -6.87 11.45
N ILE A 216 5.55 -7.91 12.31
CA ILE A 216 5.42 -7.73 13.76
C ILE A 216 6.77 -7.69 14.49
N PHE A 217 7.86 -8.13 13.86
CA PHE A 217 9.17 -8.25 14.50
C PHE A 217 10.20 -7.22 14.04
N ASP A 218 10.16 -6.81 12.78
CA ASP A 218 11.16 -5.91 12.17
C ASP A 218 10.54 -4.59 11.69
N LEU A 219 9.25 -4.63 11.36
CA LEU A 219 8.48 -3.46 10.97
C LEU A 219 7.61 -2.94 12.11
N HIS A 220 7.06 -1.76 11.89
CA HIS A 220 6.25 -1.05 12.88
C HIS A 220 4.79 -1.57 12.95
N TYR A 221 4.49 -2.86 12.72
CA TYR A 221 3.11 -3.38 12.75
C TYR A 221 2.78 -4.26 13.96
N ALA A 222 3.68 -4.38 14.94
CA ALA A 222 3.38 -5.06 16.21
C ALA A 222 2.09 -4.54 16.86
N SER A 223 1.17 -5.45 17.19
CA SER A 223 -0.18 -5.16 17.71
C SER A 223 -1.09 -4.33 16.80
N ALA A 224 -0.76 -4.19 15.51
CA ALA A 224 -1.49 -3.33 14.57
C ALA A 224 -1.76 -3.99 13.21
N VAL A 225 -1.50 -5.30 13.07
CA VAL A 225 -1.76 -6.05 11.82
C VAL A 225 -3.25 -6.06 11.43
N TYR A 226 -4.16 -5.79 12.38
CA TYR A 226 -5.58 -5.64 12.11
C TYR A 226 -5.94 -4.38 11.28
N GLY A 227 -5.05 -3.38 11.23
CA GLY A 227 -5.31 -2.08 10.61
C GLY A 227 -5.89 -2.16 9.19
N PRO A 228 -5.25 -2.87 8.24
CA PRO A 228 -5.76 -3.02 6.88
C PRO A 228 -7.19 -3.58 6.78
N LEU A 229 -7.64 -4.41 7.73
CA LEU A 229 -9.03 -4.89 7.75
C LEU A 229 -10.02 -3.79 8.12
N ILE A 230 -9.68 -2.99 9.14
CA ILE A 230 -10.49 -1.84 9.56
C ILE A 230 -10.54 -0.79 8.45
N GLN A 231 -9.42 -0.53 7.80
CA GLN A 231 -9.34 0.44 6.69
C GLN A 231 -10.25 0.04 5.53
N LYS A 232 -10.22 -1.24 5.11
CA LYS A 232 -11.11 -1.75 4.06
C LYS A 232 -12.58 -1.56 4.45
N LEU A 233 -12.94 -1.87 5.69
CA LEU A 233 -14.31 -1.66 6.19
C LEU A 233 -14.68 -0.17 6.14
N TRP A 234 -13.80 0.70 6.62
CA TRP A 234 -14.02 2.14 6.62
C TRP A 234 -14.20 2.69 5.20
N ILE A 235 -13.35 2.30 4.25
CA ILE A 235 -13.45 2.71 2.83
C ILE A 235 -14.74 2.22 2.17
N ILE A 236 -15.22 1.01 2.52
CA ILE A 236 -16.48 0.46 2.01
C ILE A 236 -17.68 1.21 2.61
N MET A 237 -17.66 1.48 3.92
CA MET A 237 -18.75 2.15 4.64
C MET A 237 -18.86 3.63 4.31
N SER A 238 -17.74 4.26 3.96
CA SER A 238 -17.70 5.66 3.58
C SER A 238 -18.12 5.84 2.12
N SER A 239 -18.66 7.00 1.77
CA SER A 239 -19.14 7.33 0.40
C SER A 239 -18.03 7.34 -0.67
N PHE A 240 -16.84 6.83 -0.36
CA PHE A 240 -15.80 6.51 -1.33
C PHE A 240 -16.26 5.40 -2.28
N ALA A 241 -17.28 4.63 -1.93
CA ALA A 241 -17.96 3.69 -2.83
C ALA A 241 -18.47 4.34 -4.15
N ASN A 242 -18.90 5.60 -4.08
CA ASN A 242 -19.64 6.30 -5.15
C ASN A 242 -18.85 7.46 -5.78
N ILE A 243 -17.51 7.39 -5.79
CA ILE A 243 -16.68 8.47 -6.36
C ILE A 243 -16.85 8.52 -7.88
N HIS A 244 -17.46 9.60 -8.36
CA HIS A 244 -17.24 10.13 -9.70
C HIS A 244 -15.99 11.01 -9.66
N LEU A 245 -15.11 10.87 -10.65
CA LEU A 245 -13.91 11.70 -10.80
C LEU A 245 -14.32 13.12 -11.19
N ASP A 246 -14.67 13.94 -10.19
CA ASP A 246 -14.84 15.38 -10.33
C ASP A 246 -13.68 16.10 -9.60
N ARG A 247 -13.11 17.12 -10.26
CA ARG A 247 -12.07 17.98 -9.69
C ARG A 247 -12.53 18.68 -8.41
N SER A 248 -13.82 18.93 -8.24
CA SER A 248 -14.34 19.55 -7.01
C SER A 248 -14.24 18.62 -5.79
N ILE A 249 -14.44 17.31 -6.00
CA ILE A 249 -14.42 16.27 -4.96
C ILE A 249 -12.97 15.92 -4.57
N SER A 250 -12.03 15.95 -5.52
CA SER A 250 -10.61 15.67 -5.24
C SER A 250 -9.97 16.70 -4.31
N VAL A 251 -10.31 17.99 -4.46
CA VAL A 251 -9.76 19.07 -3.62
C VAL A 251 -10.27 19.00 -2.17
N VAL A 252 -11.57 18.74 -1.97
CA VAL A 252 -12.16 18.63 -0.62
C VAL A 252 -11.56 17.44 0.12
N ARG A 253 -11.43 16.28 -0.54
CA ARG A 253 -10.96 15.05 0.11
C ARG A 253 -9.45 14.98 0.30
N THR A 254 -8.68 15.73 -0.48
CA THR A 254 -7.25 15.97 -0.18
C THR A 254 -7.07 16.58 1.21
N ARG A 255 -8.04 17.37 1.71
CA ARG A 255 -7.99 17.97 3.05
C ARG A 255 -8.57 17.10 4.17
N GLU A 256 -9.41 16.12 3.83
CA GLU A 256 -10.07 15.24 4.82
C GLU A 256 -9.32 13.91 5.05
N CYS A 257 -8.51 13.46 4.08
CA CYS A 257 -7.85 12.15 4.11
C CYS A 257 -6.31 12.18 4.19
N LEU A 258 -5.68 13.33 3.92
CA LEU A 258 -4.23 13.53 3.90
C LEU A 258 -3.82 14.63 4.88
#